data_AF-A0A4S1DVP0-F1
#
_entry.id   AF-A0A4S1DVP0-F1
#
_cell.length_a   1.000
_cell.length_b   1.000
_cell.length_c   1.000
_cell.angle_alpha   90.00
_cell.angle_beta   90.00
_cell.angle_gamma   90.00
#
_symmetry.space_group_name_H-M   'P 1'
#
loop_
_entity.id
_entity.type
_entity.pdbx_description
1 polymer ?
#
loop_
_entity_poly.entity_id
_entity_poly.type
_entity_poly.pdbx_seq_one_letter_code
_entity_poly.pdbx_strand_id
1 'polypeptide(L)'
;MVFNDREFEKENPIKRYGNDFIVKQMILNGVPKEEMTGKKELTTTSDEIFKSAHLLWLKLKSDFQKIKVPENLMQLLKTDKKKDQEKLLDGFLLPLETLTSFIFTAYHEFGYTLSQYISEFSKKEFKSVARIIDCGEHWHCFFTTPKDSTEEKTQLHYLSSAFGIKRDDLVKQIKSSESLSNLDNLSLITFQ
;
A
#
# COMPACT_ATOMS: atom_id res chain seq x y z
N MET A 1 10.36 3.32 -5.37
CA MET A 1 9.30 2.39 -5.82
C MET A 1 7.97 3.00 -5.42
N VAL A 2 7.14 3.44 -6.36
CA VAL A 2 5.84 4.05 -6.06
C VAL A 2 4.84 3.59 -7.12
N PHE A 3 3.89 2.75 -6.72
CA PHE A 3 2.77 2.24 -7.51
C PHE A 3 1.48 2.89 -7.00
N ASN A 4 1.39 4.21 -7.12
CA ASN A 4 0.36 5.01 -6.46
C ASN A 4 -0.83 5.38 -7.37
N ASP A 5 -0.86 4.91 -8.61
CA ASP A 5 -1.83 5.42 -9.61
C ASP A 5 -3.02 4.53 -9.89
N ARG A 6 -3.15 3.37 -9.22
CA ARG A 6 -4.27 2.45 -9.43
C ARG A 6 -4.94 2.07 -8.13
N GLU A 7 -6.26 2.09 -8.15
CA GLU A 7 -7.09 1.52 -7.10
C GLU A 7 -7.26 0.01 -7.30
N PHE A 8 -7.45 -0.70 -6.20
CA PHE A 8 -7.81 -2.12 -6.19
C PHE A 8 -8.40 -2.52 -4.83
N GLU A 9 -9.12 -3.63 -4.79
CA GLU A 9 -9.87 -4.08 -3.62
C GLU A 9 -9.55 -5.54 -3.28
N LYS A 10 -9.21 -5.77 -2.01
CA LYS A 10 -9.04 -7.10 -1.39
C LYS A 10 -8.20 -8.09 -2.21
N GLU A 11 -7.08 -7.62 -2.74
CA GLU A 11 -6.15 -8.47 -3.49
C GLU A 11 -5.08 -9.09 -2.58
N ASN A 12 -4.47 -10.18 -3.05
CA ASN A 12 -3.21 -10.68 -2.48
C ASN A 12 -2.11 -9.63 -2.72
N PRO A 13 -1.51 -9.03 -1.67
CA PRO A 13 -0.56 -7.94 -1.82
C PRO A 13 0.71 -8.34 -2.58
N ILE A 14 1.18 -9.57 -2.40
CA ILE A 14 2.40 -10.07 -3.03
C ILE A 14 2.16 -10.26 -4.53
N LYS A 15 1.04 -10.87 -4.90
CA LYS A 15 0.65 -11.01 -6.32
C LYS A 15 0.46 -9.64 -6.95
N ARG A 16 -0.24 -8.72 -6.24
CA ARG A 16 -0.51 -7.39 -6.75
C ARG A 16 0.77 -6.59 -7.00
N TYR A 17 1.66 -6.52 -6.00
CA TYR A 17 2.92 -5.77 -6.12
C TYR A 17 3.82 -6.38 -7.19
N GLY A 18 3.83 -7.70 -7.33
CA GLY A 18 4.57 -8.38 -8.39
C GLY A 18 4.06 -8.06 -9.79
N ASN A 19 2.75 -8.10 -9.98
CA ASN A 19 2.13 -7.75 -11.26
C ASN A 19 2.42 -6.29 -11.64
N ASP A 20 2.22 -5.35 -10.70
CA ASP A 20 2.48 -3.94 -10.93
C ASP A 20 3.97 -3.68 -11.25
N PHE A 21 4.89 -4.35 -10.54
CA PHE A 21 6.32 -4.29 -10.82
C PHE A 21 6.68 -4.79 -12.21
N ILE A 22 6.21 -5.98 -12.58
CA ILE A 22 6.52 -6.57 -13.89
C ILE A 22 5.97 -5.70 -15.02
N VAL A 23 4.71 -5.27 -14.93
CA VAL A 23 4.10 -4.38 -15.94
C VAL A 23 4.88 -3.08 -16.08
N LYS A 24 5.32 -2.48 -14.97
CA LYS A 24 6.16 -1.27 -15.02
C LYS A 24 7.49 -1.51 -15.70
N GLN A 25 8.18 -2.62 -15.39
CA GLN A 25 9.43 -2.96 -16.06
C GLN A 25 9.21 -3.18 -17.57
N MET A 26 8.13 -3.85 -17.96
CA MET A 26 7.79 -4.04 -19.37
C MET A 26 7.56 -2.71 -20.08
N ILE A 27 6.79 -1.79 -19.50
CA ILE A 27 6.57 -0.44 -20.06
C ILE A 27 7.89 0.33 -20.18
N LEU A 28 8.70 0.35 -19.13
CA LEU A 28 9.97 1.10 -19.11
C LEU A 28 10.99 0.56 -20.12
N ASN A 29 10.92 -0.73 -20.44
CA ASN A 29 11.79 -1.37 -21.43
C ASN A 29 11.11 -1.47 -22.82
N GLY A 30 10.03 -0.73 -23.05
CA GLY A 30 9.47 -0.52 -24.39
C GLY A 30 8.56 -1.63 -24.90
N VAL A 31 8.03 -2.51 -24.04
CA VAL A 31 7.07 -3.53 -24.49
C VAL A 31 5.74 -2.86 -24.92
N PRO A 32 5.22 -3.14 -26.13
CA PRO A 32 3.97 -2.57 -26.60
C PRO A 32 2.76 -2.97 -25.76
N LYS A 33 1.80 -2.05 -25.62
CA LYS A 33 0.57 -2.27 -24.84
C LYS A 33 -0.28 -3.41 -25.40
N GLU A 34 -0.27 -3.58 -26.72
CA GLU A 34 -1.01 -4.61 -27.43
C GLU A 34 -0.50 -6.02 -27.06
N GLU A 35 0.80 -6.16 -26.83
CA GLU A 35 1.42 -7.43 -26.41
C GLU A 35 1.10 -7.71 -24.93
N MET A 36 1.20 -6.69 -24.07
CA MET A 36 0.84 -6.82 -22.64
C MET A 36 -0.65 -7.12 -22.41
N THR A 37 -1.52 -6.73 -23.34
CA THR A 37 -2.97 -6.95 -23.26
C THR A 37 -3.44 -8.19 -24.03
N GLY A 38 -2.53 -8.93 -24.66
CA GLY A 38 -2.84 -10.10 -25.47
C GLY A 38 -3.54 -9.81 -26.79
N LYS A 39 -3.63 -8.54 -27.21
CA LYS A 39 -4.14 -8.14 -28.54
C LYS A 39 -3.17 -8.49 -29.66
N LYS A 40 -1.90 -8.67 -29.32
CA LYS A 40 -0.82 -9.11 -30.20
C LYS A 40 0.00 -10.17 -29.46
N GLU A 41 0.52 -11.14 -30.19
CA GLU A 41 1.48 -12.09 -29.63
C GLU A 41 2.75 -11.39 -29.15
N LEU A 42 3.32 -11.91 -28.06
CA LEU A 42 4.59 -11.45 -27.51
C LEU A 42 5.72 -11.75 -28.48
N THR A 43 6.55 -10.73 -28.76
CA THR A 43 7.81 -10.96 -29.46
C THR A 43 8.83 -11.64 -28.55
N THR A 44 9.87 -12.25 -29.13
CA THR A 44 11.00 -12.81 -28.37
C THR A 44 11.63 -11.77 -27.43
N THR A 45 11.82 -10.54 -27.91
CA THR A 45 12.36 -9.45 -27.10
C THR A 45 11.45 -9.10 -25.92
N SER A 46 10.13 -9.02 -26.16
CA SER A 46 9.15 -8.76 -25.08
C SER A 46 9.12 -9.89 -24.05
N ASP A 47 9.26 -11.15 -24.48
CA ASP A 47 9.34 -12.31 -23.60
C ASP A 47 10.62 -12.29 -22.73
N GLU A 48 11.77 -11.94 -23.30
CA GLU A 48 13.03 -11.76 -22.55
C GLU A 48 12.94 -10.64 -21.50
N ILE A 49 12.27 -9.53 -21.85
CA ILE A 49 12.00 -8.43 -20.90
C ILE A 49 11.09 -8.92 -19.78
N PHE A 50 10.02 -9.65 -20.08
CA PHE A 50 9.11 -10.21 -19.08
C PHE A 50 9.86 -11.16 -18.12
N LYS A 51 10.67 -12.09 -18.64
CA LYS A 51 11.47 -13.02 -17.84
C LYS A 51 12.44 -12.28 -16.92
N SER A 52 13.12 -11.27 -17.44
CA SER A 52 14.05 -10.44 -16.66
C SER A 52 13.33 -9.68 -15.55
N ALA A 53 12.19 -9.06 -15.86
CA ALA A 53 11.34 -8.38 -14.88
C ALA A 53 10.84 -9.34 -13.79
N HIS A 54 10.47 -10.57 -14.17
CA HIS A 54 10.03 -11.59 -13.24
C HIS A 54 11.16 -12.01 -12.28
N LEU A 55 12.37 -12.24 -12.78
CA LEU A 55 13.53 -12.56 -11.93
C LEU A 55 13.87 -11.44 -10.95
N LEU A 56 13.82 -10.18 -11.40
CA LEU A 56 13.99 -9.02 -10.52
C LEU A 56 12.92 -8.95 -9.44
N TRP A 57 11.66 -9.23 -9.79
CA TRP A 57 10.57 -9.30 -8.81
C TRP A 57 10.81 -10.40 -7.77
N LEU A 58 11.24 -11.60 -8.20
CA LEU A 58 11.53 -12.70 -7.26
C LEU A 58 12.61 -12.33 -6.25
N LYS A 59 13.67 -11.63 -6.71
CA LYS A 59 14.72 -11.11 -5.82
C LYS A 59 14.15 -10.08 -4.85
N LEU A 60 13.44 -9.07 -5.36
CA LEU A 60 12.88 -7.99 -4.55
C LEU A 60 11.87 -8.52 -3.51
N LYS A 61 11.00 -9.45 -3.92
CA LYS A 61 10.08 -10.15 -3.01
C LYS A 61 10.84 -10.85 -1.89
N SER A 62 11.91 -11.59 -2.23
CA SER A 62 12.73 -12.27 -1.23
C SER A 62 13.38 -11.27 -0.26
N ASP A 63 13.82 -10.12 -0.75
CA ASP A 63 14.43 -9.08 0.09
C ASP A 63 13.39 -8.50 1.07
N PHE A 64 12.16 -8.20 0.63
CA PHE A 64 11.09 -7.78 1.53
C PHE A 64 10.74 -8.85 2.59
N GLN A 65 10.67 -10.12 2.18
CA GLN A 65 10.34 -11.22 3.11
C GLN A 65 11.45 -11.51 4.14
N LYS A 66 12.68 -11.05 3.92
CA LYS A 66 13.77 -11.14 4.90
C LYS A 66 13.76 -10.01 5.93
N ILE A 67 13.08 -8.90 5.64
CA ILE A 67 12.98 -7.78 6.59
C ILE A 67 12.20 -8.27 7.81
N LYS A 68 12.86 -8.28 8.96
CA LYS A 68 12.23 -8.62 10.24
C LYS A 68 11.21 -7.52 10.58
N VAL A 69 9.93 -7.87 10.54
CA VAL A 69 8.86 -6.97 10.95
C VAL A 69 9.00 -6.67 12.46
N PRO A 70 9.00 -5.38 12.85
CA PRO A 70 9.06 -4.98 14.26
C PRO A 70 7.90 -5.55 15.09
N GLU A 71 8.20 -5.96 16.33
CA GLU A 71 7.23 -6.63 17.22
C GLU A 71 6.00 -5.75 17.51
N ASN A 72 6.15 -4.43 17.59
CA ASN A 72 5.02 -3.52 17.79
C ASN A 72 4.01 -3.59 16.63
N LEU A 73 4.46 -3.79 15.39
CA LEU A 73 3.56 -3.99 14.24
C LEU A 73 2.90 -5.37 14.29
N MET A 74 3.60 -6.41 14.75
CA MET A 74 3.00 -7.74 14.94
C MET A 74 1.91 -7.71 16.03
N GLN A 75 2.14 -6.94 17.10
CA GLN A 75 1.15 -6.71 18.15
C GLN A 75 -0.02 -5.86 17.65
N LEU A 76 0.21 -4.94 16.72
CA LEU A 76 -0.82 -4.12 16.10
C LEU A 76 -1.93 -4.95 15.44
N LEU A 77 -1.54 -6.06 14.78
CA LEU A 77 -2.49 -7.00 14.13
C LEU A 77 -3.32 -7.82 15.12
N LYS A 78 -2.91 -7.86 16.39
CA LYS A 78 -3.51 -8.72 17.44
C LYS A 78 -4.38 -7.95 18.43
N THR A 79 -4.26 -6.62 18.47
CA THR A 79 -5.04 -5.78 19.39
C THR A 79 -6.21 -5.09 18.70
N ASP A 80 -7.37 -5.15 19.33
CA ASP A 80 -8.61 -4.48 18.94
C ASP A 80 -8.86 -3.19 19.74
N LYS A 81 -7.92 -2.79 20.61
CA LYS A 81 -8.05 -1.61 21.46
C LYS A 81 -7.32 -0.42 20.87
N LYS A 82 -8.07 0.66 20.59
CA LYS A 82 -7.53 1.93 20.09
C LYS A 82 -6.32 2.44 20.91
N LYS A 83 -6.43 2.49 22.24
CA LYS A 83 -5.35 2.97 23.12
C LYS A 83 -4.06 2.15 23.03
N ASP A 84 -4.18 0.85 22.79
CA ASP A 84 -3.00 -0.01 22.63
C ASP A 84 -2.35 0.25 21.28
N GLN A 85 -3.14 0.39 20.22
CA GLN A 85 -2.65 0.76 18.88
C GLN A 85 -1.95 2.12 18.89
N GLU A 86 -2.50 3.11 19.58
CA GLU A 86 -1.88 4.43 19.81
C GLU A 86 -0.49 4.28 20.44
N LYS A 87 -0.40 3.52 21.53
CA LYS A 87 0.85 3.30 22.25
C LYS A 87 1.89 2.52 21.43
N LEU A 88 1.46 1.56 20.61
CA LEU A 88 2.35 0.76 19.76
C LEU A 88 2.97 1.56 18.61
N LEU A 89 2.31 2.64 18.19
CA LEU A 89 2.73 3.48 17.06
C LEU A 89 3.30 4.83 17.50
N ASP A 90 3.22 5.18 18.79
CA ASP A 90 3.75 6.43 19.32
C ASP A 90 5.26 6.58 19.04
N GLY A 91 5.64 7.68 18.37
CA GLY A 91 7.01 7.95 17.95
C GLY A 91 7.61 6.95 16.95
N PHE A 92 6.83 6.00 16.44
CA PHE A 92 7.34 4.93 15.59
C PHE A 92 7.53 5.41 14.15
N LEU A 93 8.78 5.41 13.69
CA LEU A 93 9.11 5.64 12.29
C LEU A 93 8.86 4.36 11.49
N LEU A 94 7.98 4.44 10.49
CA LEU A 94 7.64 3.31 9.62
C LEU A 94 8.18 3.53 8.19
N PRO A 95 9.37 2.99 7.86
CA PRO A 95 9.89 2.99 6.49
C PRO A 95 8.98 2.25 5.52
N LEU A 96 9.03 2.62 4.24
CA LEU A 96 8.19 2.00 3.21
C LEU A 96 8.53 0.52 2.99
N GLU A 97 9.80 0.12 3.08
CA GLU A 97 10.16 -1.30 2.98
C GLU A 97 9.61 -2.10 4.17
N THR A 98 9.65 -1.51 5.37
CA THR A 98 9.06 -2.10 6.58
C THR A 98 7.54 -2.20 6.48
N LEU A 99 6.85 -1.17 5.96
CA LEU A 99 5.41 -1.23 5.70
C LEU A 99 5.07 -2.32 4.67
N THR A 100 5.87 -2.45 3.62
CA THR A 100 5.67 -3.48 2.58
C THR A 100 5.86 -4.89 3.15
N SER A 101 6.95 -5.09 3.91
CA SER A 101 7.19 -6.36 4.61
C SER A 101 6.06 -6.68 5.59
N PHE A 102 5.63 -5.69 6.39
CA PHE A 102 4.50 -5.82 7.31
C PHE A 102 3.21 -6.27 6.60
N ILE A 103 2.86 -5.66 5.47
CA ILE A 103 1.68 -6.05 4.67
C ILE A 103 1.82 -7.49 4.16
N PHE A 104 3.01 -7.91 3.71
CA PHE A 104 3.23 -9.28 3.24
C PHE A 104 3.11 -10.30 4.38
N THR A 105 3.66 -9.98 5.56
CA THR A 105 3.54 -10.79 6.76
C THR A 105 2.09 -10.88 7.22
N ALA A 106 1.35 -9.77 7.24
CA ALA A 106 -0.08 -9.75 7.59
C ALA A 106 -0.90 -10.67 6.67
N TYR A 107 -0.61 -10.67 5.37
CA TYR A 107 -1.26 -11.60 4.42
C TYR A 107 -0.89 -13.06 4.70
N HIS A 108 0.40 -13.36 4.87
CA HIS A 108 0.87 -14.74 5.01
C HIS A 108 0.49 -15.40 6.33
N GLU A 109 0.59 -14.66 7.44
CA GLU A 109 0.39 -15.20 8.79
C GLU A 109 -1.06 -15.06 9.27
N PHE A 110 -1.76 -14.02 8.81
CA PHE A 110 -3.08 -13.66 9.34
C PHE A 110 -4.17 -13.53 8.25
N GLY A 111 -3.85 -13.78 6.98
CA GLY A 111 -4.83 -13.78 5.89
C GLY A 111 -5.35 -12.39 5.47
N TYR A 112 -4.69 -11.31 5.88
CA TYR A 112 -5.10 -9.95 5.51
C TYR A 112 -4.92 -9.70 4.00
N THR A 113 -6.01 -9.36 3.31
CA THR A 113 -5.98 -8.86 1.93
C THR A 113 -5.63 -7.37 1.89
N LEU A 114 -5.13 -6.88 0.76
CA LEU A 114 -4.78 -5.47 0.57
C LEU A 114 -5.74 -4.78 -0.40
N SER A 115 -6.13 -3.56 -0.04
CA SER A 115 -6.86 -2.63 -0.91
C SER A 115 -6.09 -1.32 -1.00
N GLN A 116 -6.18 -0.62 -2.13
CA GLN A 116 -5.58 0.69 -2.32
C GLN A 116 -6.60 1.65 -2.94
N TYR A 117 -6.65 2.86 -2.41
CA TYR A 117 -7.52 3.94 -2.87
C TYR A 117 -6.74 5.23 -3.04
N ILE A 118 -7.09 6.00 -4.06
CA ILE A 118 -6.50 7.31 -4.30
C ILE A 118 -7.52 8.33 -3.85
N SER A 119 -7.12 9.24 -2.97
CA SER A 119 -8.03 10.29 -2.54
C SER A 119 -8.00 11.46 -3.52
N GLU A 120 -9.17 12.04 -3.76
CA GLU A 120 -9.32 13.24 -4.58
C GLU A 120 -9.05 14.55 -3.79
N PHE A 121 -8.58 14.47 -2.54
CA PHE A 121 -8.40 15.62 -1.63
C PHE A 121 -7.42 16.68 -2.10
N SER A 122 -6.43 16.33 -2.90
CA SER A 122 -5.34 17.22 -3.24
C SER A 122 -5.68 18.12 -4.44
N LYS A 123 -5.39 19.42 -4.31
CA LYS A 123 -5.31 20.35 -5.44
C LYS A 123 -4.39 19.76 -6.53
N LYS A 124 -4.98 19.20 -7.59
CA LYS A 124 -4.50 18.80 -8.94
C LYS A 124 -3.10 18.18 -9.15
N GLU A 125 -2.13 18.28 -8.25
CA GLU A 125 -0.74 17.87 -8.48
C GLU A 125 -0.26 16.71 -7.58
N PHE A 126 -0.77 16.51 -6.34
CA PHE A 126 -0.18 15.53 -5.40
C PHE A 126 -1.16 14.50 -4.81
N LYS A 127 -1.14 13.26 -5.28
CA LYS A 127 -2.10 12.22 -4.86
C LYS A 127 -1.85 11.70 -3.44
N SER A 128 -2.88 11.70 -2.59
CA SER A 128 -2.89 10.93 -1.34
C SER A 128 -3.35 9.50 -1.60
N VAL A 129 -2.77 8.53 -0.89
CA VAL A 129 -3.01 7.10 -1.11
C VAL A 129 -3.34 6.41 0.20
N ALA A 130 -4.50 5.74 0.25
CA ALA A 130 -4.88 4.86 1.35
C ALA A 130 -4.55 3.41 1.01
N ARG A 131 -3.87 2.72 1.93
CA ARG A 131 -3.65 1.27 1.88
C ARG A 131 -4.37 0.63 3.04
N ILE A 132 -5.36 -0.21 2.75
CA ILE A 132 -6.16 -0.89 3.76
C ILE A 132 -5.83 -2.38 3.70
N ILE A 133 -5.30 -2.91 4.81
CA ILE A 133 -5.24 -4.35 5.03
C ILE A 133 -6.50 -4.79 5.77
N ASP A 134 -7.12 -5.90 5.34
CA ASP A 134 -8.41 -6.37 5.84
C ASP A 134 -8.46 -7.92 5.90
N CYS A 135 -8.74 -8.48 7.08
CA CYS A 135 -8.93 -9.93 7.30
C CYS A 135 -10.41 -10.33 7.49
N GLY A 136 -11.35 -9.40 7.35
CA GLY A 136 -12.79 -9.59 7.54
C GLY A 136 -13.29 -9.18 8.93
N GLU A 137 -12.55 -9.52 9.99
CA GLU A 137 -12.88 -9.13 11.37
C GLU A 137 -12.25 -7.79 11.74
N HIS A 138 -11.02 -7.55 11.30
CA HIS A 138 -10.24 -6.36 11.58
C HIS A 138 -9.66 -5.78 10.30
N TRP A 139 -9.52 -4.45 10.29
CA TRP A 139 -8.86 -3.75 9.21
C TRP A 139 -7.96 -2.65 9.76
N HIS A 140 -6.88 -2.38 9.05
CA HIS A 140 -5.94 -1.31 9.32
C HIS A 140 -5.71 -0.50 8.05
N CYS A 141 -5.72 0.83 8.16
CA CYS A 141 -5.49 1.73 7.05
C CYS A 141 -4.25 2.60 7.33
N PHE A 142 -3.36 2.64 6.34
CA PHE A 142 -2.20 3.49 6.27
C PHE A 142 -2.43 4.51 5.17
N PHE A 143 -2.65 5.77 5.54
CA PHE A 143 -3.01 6.84 4.61
C PHE A 143 -1.85 7.80 4.41
N THR A 144 -1.26 7.81 3.22
CA THR A 144 -0.15 8.70 2.89
C THR A 144 -0.68 9.98 2.27
N THR A 145 -0.35 11.13 2.86
CA THR A 145 -0.68 12.47 2.34
C THR A 145 0.61 13.27 2.06
N PRO A 146 0.59 14.23 1.13
CA PRO A 146 1.65 15.23 1.02
C PRO A 146 1.73 16.06 2.32
N LYS A 147 2.93 16.38 2.80
CA LYS A 147 3.16 17.22 3.99
C LYS A 147 3.16 18.71 3.64
N ASP A 148 3.61 19.05 2.43
CA ASP A 148 3.72 20.41 1.89
C ASP A 148 3.38 20.42 0.38
N SER A 149 3.34 21.60 -0.26
CA SER A 149 3.19 21.76 -1.72
C SER A 149 4.40 21.26 -2.54
N THR A 150 5.33 20.54 -1.92
CA THR A 150 6.50 19.92 -2.56
C THR A 150 6.49 18.41 -2.30
N GLU A 151 6.78 17.61 -3.33
CA GLU A 151 6.72 16.12 -3.31
C GLU A 151 7.65 15.46 -2.27
N GLU A 152 8.57 16.23 -1.68
CA GLU A 152 9.71 15.70 -0.92
C GLU A 152 9.36 15.23 0.49
N LYS A 153 8.16 15.51 1.02
CA LYS A 153 7.76 15.00 2.34
C LYS A 153 6.34 14.49 2.33
N THR A 154 6.17 13.20 2.61
CA THR A 154 4.86 12.57 2.81
C THR A 154 4.64 12.28 4.29
N GLN A 155 3.44 12.59 4.78
CA GLN A 155 2.97 12.17 6.10
C GLN A 155 2.14 10.89 5.98
N LEU A 156 2.28 9.99 6.94
CA LEU A 156 1.53 8.74 7.02
C LEU A 156 0.59 8.83 8.21
N HIS A 157 -0.70 8.65 7.96
CA HIS A 157 -1.72 8.58 8.99
C HIS A 157 -2.15 7.13 9.18
N TYR A 158 -2.64 6.79 10.36
CA TYR A 158 -3.12 5.46 10.68
C TYR A 158 -4.49 5.50 11.31
N LEU A 159 -5.32 4.53 10.93
CA LEU A 159 -6.59 4.24 11.56
C LEU A 159 -6.93 2.75 11.40
N SER A 160 -7.87 2.26 12.20
CA SER A 160 -8.28 0.86 12.17
C SER A 160 -9.75 0.67 12.55
N SER A 161 -10.25 -0.56 12.44
CA SER A 161 -11.56 -0.96 12.95
C SER A 161 -11.76 -0.66 14.44
N ALA A 162 -10.70 -0.60 15.24
CA ALA A 162 -10.75 -0.28 16.68
C ALA A 162 -11.24 1.15 16.97
N PHE A 163 -11.31 2.01 15.95
CA PHE A 163 -11.72 3.40 16.07
C PHE A 163 -13.25 3.56 15.99
N GLY A 164 -13.99 2.45 15.83
CA GLY A 164 -15.45 2.47 15.72
C GLY A 164 -15.97 2.95 14.36
N ILE A 165 -15.09 3.05 13.36
CA ILE A 165 -15.43 3.45 11.99
C ILE A 165 -15.73 2.19 11.17
N LYS A 166 -16.77 2.21 10.34
CA LYS A 166 -17.00 1.13 9.36
C LYS A 166 -16.07 1.33 8.17
N ARG A 167 -15.51 0.23 7.67
CA ARG A 167 -14.61 0.25 6.50
C ARG A 167 -15.24 0.93 5.29
N ASP A 168 -16.50 0.62 4.99
CA ASP A 168 -17.20 1.19 3.82
C ASP A 168 -17.39 2.69 3.95
N ASP A 169 -17.60 3.19 5.17
CA ASP A 169 -17.73 4.62 5.44
C ASP A 169 -16.39 5.33 5.30
N LEU A 170 -15.29 4.69 5.73
CA LEU A 170 -13.93 5.17 5.45
C LEU A 170 -13.64 5.23 3.95
N VAL A 171 -13.95 4.17 3.19
CA VAL A 171 -13.71 4.15 1.74
C VAL A 171 -14.51 5.24 1.02
N LYS A 172 -15.77 5.46 1.40
CA LYS A 172 -16.59 6.57 0.87
C LYS A 172 -15.93 7.93 1.15
N GLN A 173 -15.41 8.13 2.36
CA GLN A 173 -14.73 9.38 2.73
C GLN A 173 -13.42 9.58 1.97
N ILE A 174 -12.63 8.53 1.76
CA ILE A 174 -11.39 8.61 0.95
C ILE A 174 -11.72 9.02 -0.49
N LYS A 175 -12.81 8.51 -1.05
CA LYS A 175 -13.24 8.76 -2.43
C LYS A 175 -14.01 10.06 -2.62
N SER A 176 -14.54 10.66 -1.55
CA SER A 176 -15.20 11.96 -1.64
C SER A 176 -14.17 13.09 -1.74
N SER A 177 -14.51 14.16 -2.47
CA SER A 177 -13.76 15.42 -2.42
C SER A 177 -14.01 16.21 -1.11
N GLU A 178 -14.91 15.73 -0.24
CA GLU A 178 -15.29 16.36 1.02
C GLU A 178 -14.28 16.00 2.11
N SER A 179 -13.64 17.02 2.71
CA SER A 179 -12.58 16.88 3.73
C SER A 179 -12.74 15.63 4.60
N LEU A 180 -11.64 14.92 4.88
CA LEU A 180 -11.58 13.88 5.92
C LEU A 180 -11.72 14.50 7.32
N SER A 181 -12.75 15.32 7.55
CA SER A 181 -13.05 16.01 8.80
C SER A 181 -13.34 15.04 9.94
N ASN A 182 -13.57 13.76 9.64
CA ASN A 182 -13.71 12.70 10.64
C ASN A 182 -12.38 11.96 10.94
N LEU A 183 -11.28 12.26 10.25
CA LEU A 183 -9.94 11.78 10.61
C LEU A 183 -9.37 12.62 11.77
N ASP A 184 -10.10 12.68 12.88
CA ASP A 184 -9.53 13.17 14.12
C ASP A 184 -8.81 12.02 14.84
N ASN A 185 -7.50 12.24 14.99
CA ASN A 185 -6.58 11.63 15.94
C ASN A 185 -6.01 10.26 15.57
N LEU A 186 -5.00 10.27 14.69
CA LEU A 186 -3.60 9.94 15.05
C LEU A 186 -2.66 10.38 13.93
N SER A 187 -2.03 11.54 14.14
CA SER A 187 -0.95 12.03 13.29
C SER A 187 0.30 11.17 13.53
N LEU A 188 0.48 10.08 12.79
CA LEU A 188 1.79 9.45 12.72
C LEU A 188 2.70 10.29 11.81
N ILE A 189 3.99 10.29 12.13
CA ILE A 189 5.00 11.06 11.40
C ILE A 189 5.81 10.07 10.57
N THR A 190 5.77 10.21 9.25
CA THR A 190 6.79 9.65 8.35
C THR A 190 7.73 10.75 7.90
N PHE A 191 9.03 10.45 7.91
CA PHE A 191 10.02 11.14 7.11
C PHE A 191 10.55 10.17 6.05
N GLN A 192 10.92 10.71 4.89
CA GLN A 192 11.60 9.98 3.81
C GLN A 192 12.96 9.46 4.26
#